data_AF-A0A966RXI0-F1
#
_entry.id   AF-A0A966RXI0-F1
#
_cell.length_a   1.000
_cell.length_b   1.000
_cell.length_c   1.000
_cell.angle_alpha   90.00
_cell.angle_beta   90.00
_cell.angle_gamma   90.00
#
_symmetry.space_group_name_H-M   'P 1'
#
loop_
_entity.id
_entity.type
_entity.pdbx_description
1 polymer ?
#
loop_
_entity_poly.entity_id
_entity_poly.type
_entity_poly.pdbx_seq_one_letter_code
_entity_poly.pdbx_strand_id
1 'polypeptide(L)'
;GKQWTKADLLRQMVLGSRQTPIVGSGSELADYLVNLQVSCDVDGINLSRTVVPECFDDFIDHVVPALQDRGAYKTQYEEGSIRRKLFGSDRLPLTHPARAAYDSARSEENP
;
A
#
# COMPACT_ATOMS: atom_id res chain seq x y z
N GLY A 1 13.15 35.63 2.38
CA GLY A 1 12.91 34.25 1.90
C GLY A 1 12.49 34.28 0.45
N LYS A 2 12.64 33.17 -0.29
CA LYS A 2 12.25 33.07 -1.71
C LYS A 2 10.73 33.32 -1.87
N GLN A 3 10.32 34.19 -2.80
CA GLN A 3 8.91 34.29 -3.22
C GLN A 3 8.57 33.13 -4.15
N TRP A 4 7.50 32.39 -3.83
CA TRP A 4 7.02 31.26 -4.61
C TRP A 4 6.04 31.71 -5.67
N THR A 5 6.26 31.29 -6.91
CA THR A 5 5.31 31.48 -8.01
C THR A 5 4.50 30.20 -8.27
N LYS A 6 3.35 30.32 -8.95
CA LYS A 6 2.59 29.15 -9.43
C LYS A 6 3.45 28.23 -10.31
N ALA A 7 4.34 28.82 -11.12
CA ALA A 7 5.27 28.06 -11.95
C ALA A 7 6.26 27.24 -11.11
N ASP A 8 6.74 27.76 -9.97
CA ASP A 8 7.62 27.01 -9.07
C ASP A 8 6.92 25.78 -8.48
N LEU A 9 5.64 25.89 -8.13
CA LEU A 9 4.85 24.76 -7.64
C LEU A 9 4.62 23.71 -8.73
N LEU A 10 4.31 24.14 -9.95
CA LEU A 10 4.09 23.22 -11.08
C LEU A 10 5.36 22.45 -11.46
N ARG A 11 6.53 23.07 -11.37
CA ARG A 11 7.82 22.38 -11.65
C ARG A 11 8.10 21.23 -10.68
N GLN A 12 7.50 21.22 -9.50
CA GLN A 12 7.62 20.10 -8.55
C GLN A 12 6.70 18.93 -8.89
N MET A 13 5.68 19.16 -9.72
CA MET A 13 4.68 18.14 -10.11
C MET A 13 5.06 17.53 -11.47
N VAL A 14 6.28 17.02 -11.60
CA VAL A 14 6.87 16.56 -12.86
C VAL A 14 5.99 15.52 -13.58
N LEU A 15 5.27 14.70 -12.82
CA LEU A 15 4.36 13.67 -13.32
C LEU A 15 2.87 14.01 -13.07
N GLY A 16 2.54 15.30 -12.91
CA GLY A 16 1.19 15.76 -12.62
C GLY A 16 0.69 15.45 -11.19
N SER A 17 1.55 14.85 -10.36
CA SER A 17 1.27 14.50 -8.96
C SER A 17 2.11 15.34 -7.99
N ARG A 18 1.60 15.49 -6.77
CA ARG A 18 2.36 16.04 -5.63
C ARG A 18 3.37 15.05 -5.05
N GLN A 19 3.26 13.77 -5.42
CA GLN A 19 4.19 12.73 -5.01
C GLN A 19 5.42 12.78 -5.92
N THR A 20 6.57 13.09 -5.33
CA THR A 20 7.85 13.01 -6.04
C THR A 20 8.11 11.56 -6.45
N PRO A 21 8.42 11.27 -7.72
CA PRO A 21 8.78 9.92 -8.12
C PRO A 21 10.08 9.50 -7.44
N ILE A 22 10.15 8.24 -7.04
CA ILE A 22 11.35 7.60 -6.53
C ILE A 22 11.86 6.71 -7.65
N VAL A 23 13.14 6.87 -8.02
CA VAL A 23 13.76 6.20 -9.16
C VAL A 23 15.03 5.51 -8.69
N GLY A 24 15.19 4.25 -9.06
CA GLY A 24 16.33 3.41 -8.70
C GLY A 24 16.17 2.00 -9.24
N SER A 25 17.17 1.16 -9.01
CA SER A 25 17.11 -0.28 -9.27
C SER A 25 16.12 -1.00 -8.35
N GLY A 26 15.74 -2.23 -8.71
CA GLY A 26 14.86 -3.05 -7.89
C GLY A 26 15.32 -3.23 -6.43
N SER A 27 16.64 -3.42 -6.23
CA SER A 27 17.24 -3.53 -4.90
C SER A 27 17.18 -2.21 -4.12
N GLU A 28 17.54 -1.08 -4.76
CA GLU A 28 17.49 0.23 -4.10
C GLU A 28 16.07 0.61 -3.69
N LEU A 29 15.08 0.32 -4.54
CA LEU A 29 13.67 0.54 -4.23
C LEU A 29 13.18 -0.40 -3.12
N ALA A 30 13.62 -1.66 -3.10
CA ALA A 30 13.28 -2.58 -2.02
C ALA A 30 13.86 -2.11 -0.66
N ASP A 31 15.12 -1.66 -0.64
CA ASP A 31 15.75 -1.10 0.57
C ASP A 31 15.03 0.16 1.04
N TYR A 32 14.63 1.03 0.11
CA TYR A 32 13.83 2.21 0.41
C TYR A 32 12.49 1.83 1.06
N LEU A 33 11.75 0.86 0.51
CA LEU A 33 10.44 0.46 1.01
C LEU A 33 10.53 -0.21 2.39
N VAL A 34 11.54 -1.06 2.62
CA VAL A 34 11.78 -1.65 3.94
C VAL A 34 12.13 -0.56 4.95
N ASN A 35 12.98 0.40 4.59
CA ASN A 35 13.32 1.51 5.47
C ASN A 35 12.10 2.41 5.76
N LEU A 36 11.21 2.61 4.78
CA LEU A 36 9.97 3.34 4.95
C LEU A 36 9.06 2.66 5.99
N GLN A 37 8.89 1.34 5.90
CA GLN A 37 8.14 0.56 6.90
C GLN A 37 8.72 0.76 8.31
N VAL A 38 10.03 0.59 8.47
CA VAL A 38 10.69 0.69 9.79
C VAL A 38 10.66 2.12 10.34
N SER A 39 10.88 3.12 9.49
CA SER A 39 10.99 4.51 9.92
C SER A 39 9.65 5.19 10.16
N CYS A 40 8.58 4.72 9.51
CA CYS A 40 7.27 5.36 9.54
C CYS A 40 6.15 4.47 10.10
N ASP A 41 6.44 3.23 10.49
CA ASP A 41 5.48 2.26 11.02
C ASP A 41 4.27 2.07 10.08
N VAL A 42 4.55 1.93 8.79
CA VAL A 42 3.53 1.69 7.75
C VAL A 42 3.47 0.22 7.36
N ASP A 43 2.28 -0.35 7.27
CA ASP A 43 2.09 -1.78 6.93
C ASP A 43 2.22 -2.09 5.43
N GLY A 44 2.24 -1.06 4.58
CA GLY A 44 2.31 -1.22 3.13
C GLY A 44 2.18 0.09 2.38
N ILE A 45 2.13 -0.01 1.05
CA ILE A 45 2.02 1.13 0.16
C ILE A 45 0.85 0.98 -0.80
N ASN A 46 0.32 2.13 -1.22
CA ASN A 46 -0.45 2.23 -2.45
C ASN A 46 0.52 2.61 -3.58
N LEU A 47 0.71 1.71 -4.54
CA LEU A 47 1.62 1.93 -5.66
C LEU A 47 0.93 2.76 -6.75
N SER A 48 1.31 4.02 -6.88
CA SER A 48 0.89 4.92 -7.97
C SER A 48 1.64 4.61 -9.26
N ARG A 49 1.01 4.84 -10.42
CA ARG A 49 1.59 4.53 -11.74
C ARG A 49 1.68 5.79 -12.58
N THR A 50 2.72 5.86 -13.40
CA THR A 50 2.88 6.90 -14.41
C THR A 50 2.42 6.40 -15.77
N VAL A 51 2.70 5.13 -16.08
CA VAL A 51 2.28 4.45 -17.30
C VAL A 51 1.71 3.08 -16.93
N VAL A 52 0.77 2.58 -17.74
CA VAL A 52 0.09 1.30 -17.53
C VAL A 52 0.05 0.56 -18.87
N PRO A 53 0.42 -0.74 -18.92
CA PRO A 53 0.70 -1.63 -17.79
C PRO A 53 2.13 -1.61 -17.25
N GLU A 54 3.08 -1.00 -17.97
CA GLU A 54 4.53 -1.23 -17.88
C GLU A 54 5.09 -1.04 -16.47
N CYS A 55 4.61 -0.04 -15.75
CA CYS A 55 5.09 0.15 -14.38
C CYS A 55 4.81 -1.11 -13.53
N PHE A 56 3.69 -1.82 -13.73
CA PHE A 56 3.32 -2.99 -12.90
C PHE A 56 4.28 -4.11 -13.20
N ASP A 57 4.53 -4.35 -14.48
CA ASP A 57 5.48 -5.35 -14.97
C ASP A 57 6.88 -5.06 -14.40
N ASP A 58 7.38 -3.83 -14.54
CA ASP A 58 8.70 -3.44 -14.00
C ASP A 58 8.79 -3.64 -12.47
N PHE A 59 7.74 -3.30 -11.72
CA PHE A 59 7.73 -3.49 -10.27
C PHE A 59 7.72 -4.97 -9.89
N ILE A 60 6.92 -5.77 -10.61
CA ILE A 60 6.82 -7.21 -10.41
C ILE A 60 8.13 -7.90 -10.78
N ASP A 61 8.78 -7.49 -11.87
CA ASP A 61 9.98 -8.16 -12.37
C ASP A 61 11.25 -7.75 -11.60
N HIS A 62 11.30 -6.53 -11.08
CA HIS A 62 12.53 -6.00 -10.46
C HIS A 62 12.44 -5.78 -8.95
N VAL A 63 11.30 -5.33 -8.42
CA VAL A 63 11.19 -4.96 -6.99
C VAL A 63 10.64 -6.11 -6.16
N VAL A 64 9.63 -6.84 -6.65
CA VAL A 64 9.03 -7.96 -5.91
C VAL A 64 10.05 -9.04 -5.53
N PRO A 65 10.95 -9.52 -6.42
CA PRO A 65 11.96 -10.52 -6.05
C PRO A 65 12.90 -9.99 -4.97
N ALA A 66 13.35 -8.74 -5.09
CA ALA A 66 14.23 -8.11 -4.10
C ALA A 66 13.55 -7.96 -2.73
N LEU A 67 12.24 -7.69 -2.68
CA LEU A 67 11.48 -7.67 -1.43
C LEU A 67 11.26 -9.08 -0.86
N GLN A 68 11.03 -10.08 -1.71
CA GLN A 68 10.88 -11.49 -1.29
C GLN A 68 12.18 -12.03 -0.70
N ASP A 69 13.34 -11.73 -1.31
CA ASP A 69 14.67 -12.10 -0.80
C ASP A 69 14.93 -11.53 0.60
N ARG A 70 14.31 -10.38 0.92
CA ARG A 70 14.38 -9.71 2.22
C ARG A 70 13.30 -10.17 3.21
N GLY A 71 12.40 -11.07 2.80
CA GLY A 71 11.25 -11.49 3.61
C GLY A 71 10.18 -10.39 3.81
N ALA A 72 10.24 -9.30 3.04
CA ALA A 72 9.35 -8.14 3.16
C ALA A 72 8.12 -8.22 2.24
N TYR A 73 8.03 -9.26 1.40
CA TYR A 73 6.88 -9.48 0.52
C TYR A 73 6.53 -10.97 0.45
N LYS A 74 5.24 -11.26 0.39
CA LYS A 74 4.74 -12.65 0.33
C LYS A 74 5.18 -13.35 -0.96
N THR A 75 5.43 -14.66 -0.87
CA THR A 75 5.72 -15.53 -2.02
C THR A 75 4.49 -16.30 -2.52
N GLN A 76 3.44 -16.37 -1.69
CA GLN A 76 2.17 -17.01 -2.01
C GLN A 76 1.03 -16.29 -1.31
N TYR A 77 -0.19 -16.51 -1.78
CA TYR A 77 -1.40 -16.03 -1.11
C TYR A 77 -1.89 -17.06 -0.10
N GLU A 78 -2.23 -16.60 1.11
CA GLU A 78 -3.02 -17.39 2.04
C GLU A 78 -4.47 -17.53 1.54
N GLU A 79 -5.18 -18.55 2.01
CA GLU A 79 -6.58 -18.75 1.67
C GLU A 79 -7.52 -17.80 2.44
N GLY A 80 -8.73 -17.62 1.89
CA GLY A 80 -9.79 -16.83 2.52
C GLY A 80 -9.90 -15.39 2.03
N SER A 81 -10.68 -14.59 2.79
CA SER A 81 -11.05 -13.24 2.40
C SER A 81 -9.86 -12.27 2.43
N ILE A 82 -10.02 -11.10 1.78
CA ILE A 82 -9.06 -10.01 1.90
C ILE A 82 -8.84 -9.57 3.36
N ARG A 83 -9.90 -9.61 4.18
CA ARG A 83 -9.81 -9.25 5.60
C ARG A 83 -8.95 -10.26 6.37
N ARG A 84 -9.08 -11.56 6.09
CA ARG A 84 -8.19 -12.57 6.68
C ARG A 84 -6.74 -12.31 6.30
N LYS A 85 -6.48 -12.06 5.01
CA LYS A 85 -5.12 -11.80 4.51
C LYS A 85 -4.47 -10.55 5.12
N LEU A 86 -5.26 -9.54 5.48
CA LEU A 86 -4.76 -8.28 6.05
C LEU A 86 -4.75 -8.27 7.58
N PHE A 87 -5.70 -8.95 8.24
CA PHE A 87 -5.97 -8.81 9.68
C PHE A 87 -6.12 -10.16 10.42
N GLY A 88 -5.89 -11.30 9.76
CA GLY A 88 -5.98 -12.64 10.34
C GLY A 88 -7.39 -13.21 10.55
N SER A 89 -8.47 -12.45 10.27
CA SER A 89 -9.85 -12.91 10.44
C SER A 89 -10.77 -12.52 9.27
N ASP A 90 -11.73 -13.39 8.94
CA ASP A 90 -12.74 -13.11 7.91
C ASP A 90 -13.83 -12.14 8.37
N ARG A 91 -13.91 -11.84 9.66
CA ARG A 91 -14.95 -11.00 10.26
C ARG A 91 -14.35 -9.82 11.00
N LEU A 92 -15.17 -8.80 11.17
CA LEU A 92 -14.82 -7.61 11.93
C LEU A 92 -14.50 -7.99 13.39
N PRO A 93 -13.45 -7.40 13.99
CA PRO A 93 -13.18 -7.58 15.41
C PRO A 93 -14.33 -6.98 16.22
N LEU A 94 -14.47 -7.44 17.48
CA LEU A 94 -15.53 -6.97 18.39
C LEU A 94 -15.48 -5.46 18.63
N THR A 95 -14.31 -4.85 18.50
CA THR A 95 -14.07 -3.41 18.67
C THR A 95 -14.48 -2.57 17.47
N HIS A 96 -14.79 -3.18 16.31
CA HIS A 96 -15.14 -2.44 15.12
C HIS A 96 -16.61 -1.99 15.18
N PRO A 97 -16.93 -0.69 14.96
CA PRO A 97 -18.29 -0.17 15.11
C PRO A 97 -19.37 -0.92 14.32
N ALA A 98 -19.06 -1.34 13.08
CA ALA A 98 -20.01 -2.11 12.27
C ALA A 98 -20.28 -3.54 12.78
N ARG A 99 -19.51 -4.05 13.76
CA ARG A 99 -19.76 -5.36 14.37
C ARG A 99 -21.04 -5.33 15.21
N ALA A 100 -21.22 -4.30 16.02
CA ALA A 100 -22.43 -4.13 16.85
C ALA A 100 -23.69 -4.02 15.97
N ALA A 101 -23.63 -3.23 14.89
CA ALA A 101 -24.73 -3.08 13.94
C ALA A 101 -25.10 -4.42 13.27
N TYR A 102 -24.12 -5.24 12.93
CA TYR A 102 -24.35 -6.56 12.35
C TYR A 102 -25.05 -7.51 13.33
N ASP A 103 -24.61 -7.56 14.59
CA ASP A 103 -25.19 -8.48 15.58
C ASP A 103 -26.65 -8.11 15.93
N SER A 104 -26.97 -6.81 16.03
CA SER A 104 -28.34 -6.33 16.23
C SER A 104 -29.28 -6.72 15.09
N ALA A 105 -28.86 -6.48 13.83
CA ALA A 105 -29.66 -6.85 12.66
C ALA A 105 -29.92 -8.37 12.60
N ARG A 106 -28.93 -9.18 13.00
CA ARG A 106 -29.06 -10.65 13.02
C ARG A 106 -29.98 -11.17 14.12
N SER A 107 -30.07 -10.48 15.26
CA SER A 107 -31.01 -10.85 16.33
C SER A 107 -32.47 -10.56 15.98
N GLU A 108 -32.71 -9.62 15.08
CA GLU A 108 -34.07 -9.30 14.60
C GLU A 108 -34.56 -10.28 13.53
N GLU A 109 -33.65 -10.86 12.73
CA GLU A 109 -34.00 -11.82 11.66
C GLU A 109 -34.27 -13.25 12.14
N ASN A 110 -33.89 -13.62 13.37
CA ASN A 110 -34.03 -14.99 13.88
C ASN A 110 -34.45 -15.00 15.36
N PRO A 111 -35.75 -14.79 15.66
CA PRO A 111 -36.27 -14.64 17.02
C PRO A 111 -36.19 -15.91 17.87
#